data_AF-A0A2I0PC77-F1
#
_entry.id   AF-A0A2I0PC77-F1
#
_cell.length_a   1.000
_cell.length_b   1.000
_cell.length_c   1.000
_cell.angle_alpha   90.00
_cell.angle_beta   90.00
_cell.angle_gamma   90.00
#
_symmetry.space_group_name_H-M   'P 1'
#
loop_
_entity.id
_entity.type
_entity.pdbx_description
1 polymer ?
#
loop_
_entity_poly.entity_id
_entity_poly.type
_entity_poly.pdbx_seq_one_letter_code
_entity_poly.pdbx_strand_id
1 'polypeptide(L)'
;MSVDTSTIPDFSDLTCTNLMIRLKMLLKKVPDGTPVECIVRRDQRDTIDVPFSRTGYEVKIRKVDTNRFRVTLKKKTQNLND
;
A
#
# COMPACT_ATOMS: atom_id res chain seq x y z
N MET A 1 7.63 -9.26 -27.32
CA MET A 1 7.95 -8.16 -26.39
C MET A 1 7.40 -8.55 -25.03
N SER A 2 8.28 -8.99 -24.14
CA SER A 2 7.92 -9.38 -22.78
C SER A 2 7.64 -8.12 -21.98
N VAL A 3 6.43 -7.97 -21.45
CA VAL A 3 6.10 -6.88 -20.53
C VAL A 3 6.81 -7.20 -19.22
N ASP A 4 7.82 -6.42 -18.83
CA ASP A 4 8.45 -6.54 -17.51
C ASP A 4 7.44 -6.13 -16.42
N THR A 5 6.58 -7.07 -16.02
CA THR A 5 5.54 -6.91 -15.01
C THR A 5 6.08 -7.15 -13.60
N SER A 6 6.99 -6.32 -13.08
CA SER A 6 7.44 -6.46 -11.66
C SER A 6 8.05 -5.23 -10.99
N THR A 7 7.92 -4.02 -11.53
CA THR A 7 8.44 -2.84 -10.82
C THR A 7 7.41 -2.36 -9.81
N ILE A 8 7.67 -2.61 -8.52
CA ILE A 8 6.88 -2.05 -7.42
C ILE A 8 6.96 -0.52 -7.52
N PRO A 9 5.82 0.19 -7.62
CA PRO A 9 5.80 1.64 -7.72
C PRO A 9 6.53 2.31 -6.55
N ASP A 10 7.40 3.27 -6.84
CA ASP A 10 8.03 4.10 -5.81
C ASP A 10 7.27 5.41 -5.65
N PHE A 11 6.79 5.67 -4.43
CA PHE A 11 6.06 6.87 -4.05
C PHE A 11 6.83 7.74 -3.08
N SER A 12 8.14 7.51 -2.92
CA SER A 12 9.00 8.28 -2.04
C SER A 12 8.96 9.78 -2.32
N ASP A 13 8.72 10.20 -3.57
CA ASP A 13 8.65 11.62 -3.95
C ASP A 13 7.27 12.28 -3.71
N LEU A 14 6.25 11.51 -3.32
CA LEU A 14 4.93 12.06 -3.00
C LEU A 14 4.92 12.74 -1.64
N THR A 15 4.13 13.80 -1.50
CA THR A 15 3.72 14.27 -0.16
C THR A 15 2.84 13.21 0.50
N CYS A 16 2.76 13.21 1.83
CA CYS A 16 1.88 12.30 2.57
C CYS A 16 0.41 12.37 2.09
N THR A 17 -0.09 13.57 1.80
CA THR A 17 -1.44 13.78 1.26
C THR A 17 -1.61 13.12 -0.12
N ASN A 18 -0.67 13.37 -1.05
CA ASN A 18 -0.74 12.81 -2.41
C ASN A 18 -0.60 11.30 -2.40
N LEU A 19 0.26 10.76 -1.53
CA LEU A 19 0.40 9.33 -1.28
C LEU A 19 -0.93 8.72 -0.85
N MET A 20 -1.59 9.29 0.16
CA MET A 20 -2.86 8.76 0.67
C MET A 20 -3.98 8.81 -0.38
N ILE A 21 -4.05 9.89 -1.16
CA ILE A 21 -5.00 9.99 -2.29
C ILE A 21 -4.71 8.89 -3.31
N ARG A 22 -3.45 8.73 -3.71
CA ARG A 22 -3.04 7.72 -4.70
C ARG A 22 -3.35 6.30 -4.22
N LEU A 23 -3.03 5.97 -2.96
CA LEU A 23 -3.31 4.66 -2.37
C LEU A 23 -4.81 4.37 -2.32
N LYS A 24 -5.64 5.33 -1.88
CA LYS A 24 -7.10 5.17 -1.88
C LYS A 24 -7.65 4.93 -3.29
N MET A 25 -7.11 5.62 -4.31
CA MET A 25 -7.50 5.39 -5.70
C MET A 25 -7.09 4.01 -6.21
N LEU A 26 -5.88 3.55 -5.89
CA LEU A 26 -5.42 2.21 -6.27
C LEU A 26 -6.25 1.11 -5.60
N LEU A 27 -6.49 1.24 -4.29
CA LEU A 27 -7.26 0.27 -3.51
C LEU A 27 -8.72 0.19 -3.96
N LYS A 28 -9.32 1.28 -4.46
CA LYS A 28 -10.67 1.26 -5.05
C LYS A 28 -10.74 0.57 -6.41
N LYS A 29 -9.61 0.47 -7.12
CA LYS A 29 -9.55 -0.10 -8.48
C LYS A 29 -9.21 -1.59 -8.48
N VAL A 30 -8.61 -2.10 -7.42
CA VAL A 30 -8.29 -3.52 -7.31
C VAL A 30 -9.46 -4.29 -6.70
N PRO A 31 -9.69 -5.55 -7.13
CA PRO A 31 -10.66 -6.42 -6.46
C PRO A 31 -10.31 -6.65 -4.99
N ASP A 32 -11.32 -6.90 -4.18
CA ASP A 32 -11.14 -7.30 -2.79
C ASP A 32 -10.19 -8.51 -2.68
N GLY A 33 -9.29 -8.47 -1.69
CA GLY A 33 -8.26 -9.49 -1.53
C GLY A 33 -7.04 -9.37 -2.46
N THR A 34 -7.04 -8.46 -3.44
CA THR A 34 -5.86 -8.17 -4.28
C THR A 34 -4.93 -7.20 -3.55
N PRO A 35 -3.63 -7.52 -3.40
CA PRO A 35 -2.68 -6.62 -2.76
C PRO A 35 -2.27 -5.45 -3.67
N VAL A 36 -2.12 -4.26 -3.07
CA VAL A 36 -1.44 -3.10 -3.65
C VAL A 36 -0.10 -2.95 -2.97
N GLU A 37 0.97 -2.78 -3.75
CA GLU A 37 2.33 -2.65 -3.24
C GLU A 37 2.98 -1.33 -3.67
N CYS A 38 3.79 -0.73 -2.80
CA CYS A 38 4.58 0.45 -3.13
C CYS A 38 5.84 0.57 -2.25
N ILE A 39 6.82 1.35 -2.72
CA ILE A 39 7.96 1.82 -1.91
C ILE A 39 7.66 3.22 -1.38
N VAL A 40 7.96 3.44 -0.10
CA VAL A 40 7.77 4.72 0.60
C VAL A 40 8.92 5.01 1.57
N ARG A 41 9.02 6.25 2.02
CA ARG A 41 9.93 6.68 3.10
C ARG A 41 9.36 6.41 4.49
N ARG A 42 10.17 6.63 5.53
CA ARG A 42 9.79 6.39 6.94
C ARG A 42 8.56 7.18 7.38
N ASP A 43 8.50 8.47 7.09
CA ASP A 43 7.39 9.37 7.45
C ASP A 43 6.06 8.95 6.79
N GLN A 44 6.16 8.56 5.52
CA GLN A 44 5.06 8.06 4.72
C GLN A 44 4.56 6.70 5.21
N ARG A 45 5.47 5.79 5.61
CA ARG A 45 5.12 4.50 6.22
C ARG A 45 4.20 4.70 7.41
N ASP A 46 4.55 5.59 8.34
CA ASP A 46 3.76 5.82 9.56
C ASP A 46 2.38 6.41 9.22
N THR A 47 2.31 7.22 8.15
CA THR A 47 1.05 7.77 7.60
C THR A 47 0.15 6.69 6.99
N ILE A 48 0.71 5.58 6.48
CA ILE A 48 -0.06 4.46 5.94
C ILE A 48 -0.47 3.49 7.05
N ASP A 49 0.46 3.10 7.91
CA ASP A 49 0.27 2.00 8.87
C ASP A 49 -0.93 2.26 9.80
N VAL A 50 -0.97 3.44 10.43
CA VAL A 50 -2.00 3.79 11.43
C VAL A 50 -3.43 3.77 10.86
N PRO A 51 -3.76 4.47 9.75
CA PRO A 51 -5.13 4.47 9.24
C PRO A 51 -5.53 3.14 8.61
N PHE A 52 -4.65 2.48 7.86
CA PHE A 52 -5.03 1.26 7.12
C PHE A 52 -5.12 0.02 8.02
N SER A 53 -4.24 -0.12 9.02
CA SER A 53 -4.31 -1.24 9.97
C SER A 53 -5.61 -1.25 10.79
N ARG A 54 -6.19 -0.06 11.02
CA ARG A 54 -7.47 0.12 11.73
C ARG A 54 -8.71 -0.05 10.86
N THR A 55 -8.57 -0.12 9.53
CA THR A 55 -9.70 0.02 8.60
C THR A 55 -9.87 -1.16 7.65
N GLY A 56 -10.02 -2.38 8.17
CA GLY A 56 -10.38 -3.52 7.30
C GLY A 56 -9.33 -3.87 6.23
N TYR A 57 -8.10 -3.35 6.34
CA TYR A 57 -6.96 -3.77 5.51
C TYR A 57 -5.96 -4.57 6.35
N GLU A 58 -5.33 -5.53 5.70
CA GLU A 58 -4.08 -6.14 6.14
C GLU A 58 -2.93 -5.29 5.58
N VAL A 59 -2.05 -4.85 6.48
CA VAL A 59 -0.88 -4.03 6.15
C VAL A 59 0.36 -4.87 6.45
N LYS A 60 1.24 -5.03 5.45
CA LYS A 60 2.57 -5.63 5.64
C LYS A 60 3.63 -4.61 5.26
N ILE A 61 4.64 -4.48 6.11
CA ILE A 61 5.72 -3.52 5.93
C ILE A 61 7.05 -4.26 6.00
N ARG A 62 7.88 -4.10 4.98
CA ARG A 62 9.24 -4.64 4.92
C ARG A 62 10.22 -3.50 4.67
N LYS A 63 11.20 -3.34 5.56
CA LYS A 63 12.33 -2.42 5.32
C LYS A 63 13.16 -2.96 4.14
N VAL A 64 13.42 -2.12 3.15
CA VAL A 64 14.25 -2.45 1.98
C VAL A 64 15.54 -1.63 1.92
N ASP A 65 15.60 -0.49 2.62
CA ASP A 65 16.79 0.34 2.80
C ASP A 65 16.65 1.22 4.06
N THR A 66 17.66 2.03 4.37
CA THR A 66 17.76 2.96 5.50
C THR A 66 16.53 3.86 5.64
N ASN A 67 16.03 4.40 4.52
CA ASN A 67 14.82 5.24 4.48
C ASN A 67 13.82 4.78 3.40
N ARG A 68 13.76 3.46 3.13
CA ARG A 68 12.83 2.90 2.14
C ARG A 68 12.15 1.66 2.67
N PHE A 69 10.84 1.61 2.52
CA PHE A 69 9.98 0.55 3.01
C PHE A 69 9.06 0.10 1.89
N ARG A 70 8.99 -1.22 1.66
CA ARG A 70 7.94 -1.83 0.85
C ARG A 70 6.70 -1.99 1.73
N VAL A 71 5.61 -1.40 1.29
CA VAL A 71 4.30 -1.53 1.95
C VAL A 71 3.37 -2.30 1.03
N THR A 72 2.72 -3.31 1.58
CA THR A 72 1.69 -4.12 0.93
C THR A 72 0.38 -3.91 1.67
N LEU A 73 -0.65 -3.48 0.96
CA LEU A 73 -2.00 -3.25 1.46
C LEU A 73 -2.96 -4.22 0.78
N LYS A 74 -3.68 -5.02 1.56
CA LYS A 74 -4.69 -5.95 1.04
C LYS A 74 -5.98 -5.75 1.82
N LYS A 75 -7.10 -5.53 1.12
CA LYS A 75 -8.40 -5.45 1.80
C LYS A 75 -8.72 -6.81 2.41
N LYS A 76 -9.06 -6.85 3.69
CA LYS A 76 -9.52 -8.07 4.36
C LYS A 76 -10.82 -8.46 3.68
N THR A 77 -10.93 -9.70 3.22
CA THR A 77 -12.22 -10.25 2.82
C THR A 77 -13.09 -10.24 4.07
N GLN A 78 -14.15 -9.41 4.09
CA GLN A 78 -15.17 -9.59 5.11
C GLN A 78 -15.77 -10.97 4.86
N ASN A 79 -15.53 -11.91 5.77
CA ASN A 79 -16.41 -13.07 5.87
C ASN A 79 -17.77 -12.50 6.27
N LEU A 80 -18.65 -12.33 5.28
CA LEU A 80 -20.05 -12.00 5.50
C LEU A 80 -20.71 -13.27 6.04
N ASN A 81 -20.55 -13.51 7.34
CA ASN A 81 -21.42 -14.38 8.11
C ASN A 81 -22.05 -13.50 9.20
N ASP A 82 -23.13 -12.82 8.86
CA ASP A 82 -24.36 -12.74 9.66
C ASP A 82 -25.52 -12.26 8.76
#